data_AF-A0A814AKZ5-F1
#
_entry.id   AF-A0A814AKZ5-F1
#
_cell.length_a   1.000
_cell.length_b   1.000
_cell.length_c   1.000
_cell.angle_alpha   90.00
_cell.angle_beta   90.00
_cell.angle_gamma   90.00
#
_symmetry.space_group_name_H-M   'P 1'
#
loop_
_entity.id
_entity.type
_entity.pdbx_description
1 polymer ?
#
loop_
_entity_poly.entity_id
_entity_poly.type
_entity_poly.pdbx_seq_one_letter_code
_entity_poly.pdbx_strand_id
1 'polypeptide(L)'
;MSKLSNDTYYIEYISNKNGGGIEELITLIKQSDIPIICICNDRQHQKIRSLANCCYDLRFTRPRVEQIRSAMLRILDREKIFNFKQDILDEIIQLCNQGADSICLGDICSQMIFSRNESCSLLPYQAIFSTVAPCSYVSGYFRHIVNFTSYFSQPNKQQFNFDYLPYLNHELISALIKEKNLDKCI
;
A
#
# COMPACT_ATOMS: atom_id res chain seq x y z
N MET A 1 9.34 9.76 -9.83
CA MET A 1 10.58 8.97 -9.68
C MET A 1 11.30 9.52 -8.46
N SER A 2 11.13 8.86 -7.31
CA SER A 2 11.77 9.25 -6.04
C SER A 2 13.10 8.48 -5.92
N LYS A 3 14.19 9.19 -5.65
CA LYS A 3 15.54 8.61 -5.51
C LYS A 3 15.74 8.24 -4.04
N LEU A 4 15.95 6.95 -3.75
CA LEU A 4 16.04 6.43 -2.38
C LEU A 4 17.49 6.25 -1.90
N SER A 5 18.42 6.01 -2.80
CA SER A 5 19.87 6.01 -2.57
C SER A 5 20.59 6.42 -3.86
N ASN A 6 21.91 6.59 -3.83
CA ASN A 6 22.66 7.08 -4.99
C ASN A 6 22.44 6.24 -6.27
N ASP A 7 22.07 4.96 -6.15
CA ASP A 7 22.02 4.00 -7.25
C ASP A 7 20.78 3.08 -7.21
N THR A 8 19.61 3.55 -6.78
CA THR A 8 18.37 2.75 -6.88
C THR A 8 17.18 3.64 -7.19
N TYR A 9 16.48 3.35 -8.29
CA TYR A 9 15.28 4.06 -8.71
C TYR A 9 14.03 3.27 -8.35
N TYR A 10 13.09 3.96 -7.71
CA TYR A 10 11.77 3.44 -7.46
C TYR A 10 10.82 3.93 -8.57
N ILE A 11 10.18 2.99 -9.29
CA ILE A 11 9.13 3.32 -10.26
C ILE A 11 7.78 2.96 -9.62
N GLU A 12 7.09 4.02 -9.18
CA GLU A 12 5.78 3.91 -8.52
C GLU A 12 4.68 3.61 -9.53
N TYR A 13 3.90 2.58 -9.18
CA TYR A 13 2.51 2.33 -9.59
C TYR A 13 2.18 2.45 -11.08
N ILE A 14 2.13 1.30 -11.74
CA ILE A 14 1.58 1.20 -13.10
C ILE A 14 0.05 1.16 -13.01
N SER A 15 -0.56 2.34 -13.07
CA SER A 15 -2.02 2.51 -13.13
C SER A 15 -2.58 2.03 -14.47
N ASN A 16 -3.77 1.42 -14.43
CA ASN A 16 -4.52 0.91 -15.59
C ASN A 16 -4.83 1.93 -16.70
N LYS A 17 -4.54 3.22 -16.50
CA LYS A 17 -4.93 4.29 -17.44
C LYS A 17 -3.95 4.49 -18.61
N ASN A 18 -2.66 4.18 -18.48
CA ASN A 18 -1.68 4.51 -19.52
C ASN A 18 -1.07 3.25 -20.16
N GLY A 19 -1.67 2.81 -21.29
CA GLY A 19 -1.23 1.61 -22.01
C GLY A 19 0.13 1.72 -22.71
N GLY A 20 0.60 2.94 -23.03
CA GLY A 20 1.84 3.14 -23.80
C GLY A 20 3.14 3.22 -23.00
N GLY A 21 3.07 3.33 -21.66
CA GLY A 21 4.29 3.54 -20.84
C GLY A 21 5.06 2.26 -20.50
N ILE A 22 4.45 1.08 -20.69
CA ILE A 22 5.03 -0.19 -20.24
C ILE A 22 6.11 -0.69 -21.19
N GLU A 23 5.96 -0.47 -22.50
CA GLU A 23 6.98 -0.87 -23.48
C GLU A 23 8.28 -0.07 -23.29
N GLU A 24 8.18 1.24 -23.08
CA GLU A 24 9.32 2.09 -22.76
C GLU A 24 9.97 1.70 -21.44
N LEU A 25 9.16 1.37 -20.44
CA LEU A 25 9.64 0.89 -19.14
C LEU A 25 10.43 -0.43 -19.29
N ILE A 26 9.96 -1.36 -20.13
CA ILE A 26 10.68 -2.62 -20.39
C ILE A 26 12.02 -2.34 -21.08
N THR A 27 12.06 -1.41 -22.04
CA THR A 27 13.31 -1.00 -22.69
C THR A 27 14.28 -0.42 -21.68
N LEU A 28 13.80 0.45 -20.79
CA LEU A 28 14.58 1.07 -19.74
C LEU A 28 15.11 0.01 -18.75
N ILE A 29 14.30 -0.96 -18.34
CA ILE A 29 14.73 -2.06 -17.46
C ILE A 29 15.84 -2.90 -18.10
N LYS A 30 15.79 -3.13 -19.41
CA LYS A 30 16.82 -3.89 -20.13
C LYS A 30 18.12 -3.13 -20.35
N GLN A 31 18.06 -1.80 -20.39
CA GLN A 31 19.22 -0.93 -20.67
C GLN A 31 19.83 -0.33 -19.40
N SER A 32 19.14 -0.44 -18.26
CA SER A 32 19.57 0.20 -17.02
C SER A 32 20.45 -0.73 -16.20
N ASP A 33 21.64 -0.24 -15.83
CA ASP A 33 22.51 -0.87 -14.83
C ASP A 33 22.07 -0.58 -13.38
N ILE A 34 20.91 0.07 -13.21
CA ILE A 34 20.38 0.49 -11.92
C ILE A 34 19.18 -0.39 -11.56
N PRO A 35 19.14 -1.00 -10.36
CA PRO A 35 18.00 -1.82 -9.97
C PRO A 35 16.72 -0.99 -9.92
N ILE A 36 15.70 -1.47 -10.63
CA ILE A 36 14.36 -0.86 -10.72
C ILE A 36 13.37 -1.75 -9.98
N ILE A 37 12.70 -1.17 -9.00
CA ILE A 37 11.62 -1.84 -8.28
C ILE A 37 10.29 -1.35 -8.86
N CYS A 38 9.55 -2.28 -9.47
CA CYS A 38 8.19 -2.04 -9.95
C CYS A 38 7.17 -2.61 -8.95
N ILE A 39 6.16 -1.83 -8.59
CA ILE A 39 5.02 -2.31 -7.81
C ILE A 39 3.75 -2.30 -8.65
N CYS A 40 3.03 -3.42 -8.61
CA CYS A 40 1.73 -3.60 -9.25
C CYS A 40 0.75 -4.27 -8.28
N ASN A 41 -0.54 -3.96 -8.44
CA ASN A 41 -1.59 -4.53 -7.59
C ASN A 41 -2.07 -5.90 -8.08
N ASP A 42 -2.07 -6.12 -9.40
CA ASP A 42 -2.51 -7.37 -10.01
C ASP A 42 -1.54 -7.78 -11.14
N ARG A 43 -0.89 -8.93 -10.93
CA ARG A 43 0.04 -9.53 -11.90
C ARG A 43 -0.69 -10.05 -13.14
N GLN A 44 -1.91 -10.55 -13.00
CA GLN A 44 -2.65 -11.20 -14.08
C GLN A 44 -3.21 -10.20 -15.09
N HIS A 45 -3.14 -8.90 -14.77
CA HIS A 45 -3.60 -7.85 -15.64
C HIS A 45 -2.83 -7.86 -16.98
N GLN A 46 -3.55 -7.79 -18.11
CA GLN A 46 -2.98 -7.94 -19.47
C GLN A 46 -1.80 -7.00 -19.73
N LYS A 47 -1.87 -5.77 -19.20
CA LYS A 47 -0.82 -4.74 -19.33
C LYS A 47 0.45 -5.09 -18.55
N ILE A 48 0.31 -5.71 -17.38
CA ILE A 48 1.43 -6.05 -16.50
C ILE A 48 2.09 -7.36 -16.92
N ARG A 49 1.37 -8.25 -17.60
CA ARG A 49 1.90 -9.56 -18.02
C ARG A 49 3.21 -9.47 -18.82
N SER A 50 3.33 -8.49 -19.72
CA SER A 50 4.55 -8.27 -20.50
C SER A 50 5.74 -7.84 -19.63
N LEU A 51 5.50 -6.99 -18.62
CA LEU A 51 6.50 -6.55 -17.66
C LEU A 51 6.87 -7.66 -16.65
N ALA A 52 5.87 -8.41 -16.18
CA ALA A 52 6.07 -9.50 -15.23
C ALA A 52 6.89 -10.66 -15.83
N ASN A 53 6.97 -10.75 -17.16
CA ASN A 53 7.80 -11.75 -17.85
C ASN A 53 9.28 -11.34 -17.92
N CYS A 54 9.61 -10.05 -17.81
CA CYS A 54 10.99 -9.57 -17.85
C CYS A 54 11.59 -9.26 -16.48
N CYS A 55 10.77 -9.21 -15.43
CA CYS A 55 11.21 -8.87 -14.07
C CYS A 55 11.13 -10.08 -13.12
N TYR A 56 11.90 -10.03 -12.03
CA TYR A 56 11.74 -10.97 -10.93
C TYR A 56 10.41 -10.71 -10.18
N ASP A 57 9.56 -11.72 -10.10
CA ASP A 57 8.24 -11.63 -9.49
C ASP A 57 8.28 -11.90 -7.99
N LEU A 58 8.20 -10.82 -7.20
CA LEU A 58 8.02 -10.89 -5.75
C LEU A 58 6.54 -10.70 -5.40
N ARG A 59 5.90 -11.75 -4.91
CA ARG A 59 4.48 -11.72 -4.52
C ARG A 59 4.32 -11.42 -3.04
N PHE A 60 3.63 -10.34 -2.73
CA PHE A 60 3.19 -10.02 -1.37
C PHE A 60 1.87 -10.73 -1.07
N THR A 61 1.84 -11.47 0.03
CA THR A 61 0.60 -12.05 0.56
C THR A 61 0.10 -11.17 1.71
N ARG A 62 -1.19 -11.24 2.00
CA ARG A 62 -1.71 -10.64 3.24
C ARG A 62 -0.91 -11.18 4.43
N PRO A 63 -0.37 -10.30 5.30
CA PRO A 63 0.37 -10.73 6.48
C PRO A 63 -0.56 -11.51 7.41
N ARG A 64 -0.02 -12.53 8.08
CA ARG A 64 -0.76 -13.29 9.08
C ARG A 64 -0.99 -12.42 10.32
N VAL A 65 -2.05 -12.71 11.06
CA VAL A 65 -2.38 -12.01 12.32
C VAL A 65 -1.18 -12.03 13.29
N GLU A 66 -0.43 -13.14 13.35
CA GLU A 66 0.79 -13.27 14.16
C GLU A 66 1.89 -12.27 13.78
N GLN A 67 2.05 -12.00 12.48
CA GLN A 67 3.05 -11.05 11.98
C GLN A 67 2.65 -9.61 12.26
N ILE A 68 1.34 -9.32 12.18
CA ILE A 68 0.80 -8.00 12.57
C ILE A 68 0.94 -7.82 14.08
N ARG A 69 0.64 -8.85 14.88
CA ARG A 69 0.78 -8.85 16.34
C ARG A 69 2.21 -8.54 16.75
N SER A 70 3.21 -9.21 16.17
CA SER A 70 4.61 -8.96 16.50
C SER A 70 5.06 -7.55 16.13
N ALA A 71 4.58 -7.01 15.00
CA ALA A 71 4.84 -5.62 14.60
C ALA A 71 4.18 -4.62 15.56
N MET A 72 2.92 -4.84 15.96
CA MET A 72 2.23 -3.97 16.91
C MET A 72 2.88 -4.00 18.30
N LEU A 73 3.30 -5.16 18.79
CA LEU A 73 4.02 -5.27 20.07
C LEU A 73 5.32 -4.45 20.04
N ARG A 74 6.08 -4.49 18.93
CA ARG A 74 7.28 -3.65 18.77
C ARG A 74 6.98 -2.15 18.81
N ILE A 75 5.83 -1.73 18.26
CA ILE A 75 5.39 -0.33 18.34
C ILE A 75 5.01 0.03 19.78
N LEU A 76 4.25 -0.83 20.48
CA LEU A 76 3.88 -0.61 21.87
C LEU A 76 5.12 -0.47 22.77
N ASP A 77 6.14 -1.31 22.56
CA ASP A 77 7.42 -1.23 23.26
C ASP A 77 8.13 0.12 23.00
N ARG A 78 8.12 0.58 21.75
CA ARG A 78 8.71 1.89 21.36
C ARG A 78 7.96 3.06 21.96
N GLU A 79 6.63 3.01 21.98
CA GLU A 79 5.75 4.02 22.56
C GLU A 79 5.68 3.94 24.09
N LYS A 80 6.45 3.02 24.72
CA LYS A 80 6.51 2.82 26.17
C LYS A 80 5.15 2.52 26.80
N ILE A 81 4.29 1.81 26.06
CA ILE A 81 2.98 1.36 26.54
C ILE A 81 3.16 -0.04 27.13
N PHE A 82 3.36 -0.09 28.45
CA PHE A 82 3.52 -1.34 29.18
C PHE A 82 2.15 -1.85 29.67
N ASN A 83 2.00 -3.17 29.77
CA ASN A 83 0.82 -3.86 30.32
C ASN A 83 -0.42 -3.95 29.39
N PHE A 84 -0.20 -4.24 28.10
CA PHE A 84 -1.28 -4.44 27.13
C PHE A 84 -1.77 -5.90 27.10
N LYS A 85 -3.09 -6.12 27.16
CA LYS A 85 -3.68 -7.47 27.11
C LYS A 85 -3.70 -7.99 25.66
N GLN A 86 -3.17 -9.20 25.44
CA GLN A 86 -3.06 -9.78 24.09
C GLN A 86 -4.42 -10.02 23.42
N ASP A 87 -5.45 -10.42 24.17
CA ASP A 87 -6.81 -10.60 23.63
C ASP A 87 -7.35 -9.33 22.97
N ILE A 88 -7.09 -8.16 23.57
CA ILE A 88 -7.53 -6.85 23.06
C ILE A 88 -6.74 -6.49 21.81
N LEU A 89 -5.48 -6.92 21.72
CA LEU A 89 -4.63 -6.63 20.56
C LEU A 89 -5.17 -7.34 19.31
N ASP A 90 -5.59 -8.58 19.48
CA ASP A 90 -6.16 -9.37 18.38
C ASP A 90 -7.49 -8.81 17.91
N GLU A 91 -8.33 -8.35 18.85
CA GLU A 91 -9.57 -7.65 18.53
C GLU A 91 -9.30 -6.35 17.75
N ILE A 92 -8.34 -5.53 18.18
CA ILE A 92 -7.96 -4.30 17.45
C ILE A 92 -7.46 -4.63 16.05
N ILE A 93 -6.61 -5.66 15.89
CA ILE A 93 -6.12 -6.08 14.57
C ILE A 93 -7.29 -6.45 13.66
N GLN A 94 -8.26 -7.20 14.18
CA GLN A 94 -9.44 -7.60 13.42
C GLN A 94 -10.30 -6.38 13.02
N LEU A 95 -10.57 -5.47 13.95
CA LEU A 95 -11.37 -4.27 13.72
C LEU A 95 -10.69 -3.31 12.73
N CYS A 96 -9.37 -3.12 12.83
CA CYS A 96 -8.61 -2.33 11.88
C CYS A 96 -8.66 -2.92 10.46
N ASN A 97 -8.60 -4.25 10.32
CA ASN A 97 -8.77 -4.90 9.03
C ASN A 97 -10.17 -4.67 8.43
N GLN A 98 -11.23 -4.76 9.25
CA GLN A 98 -12.59 -4.47 8.80
C GLN A 98 -12.78 -3.00 8.39
N GLY A 99 -12.17 -2.06 9.14
CA GLY A 99 -12.12 -0.65 8.77
C GLY A 99 -11.42 -0.42 7.44
N ALA A 100 -10.28 -1.06 7.21
CA ALA A 100 -9.54 -0.97 5.95
C ALA A 100 -10.36 -1.53 4.78
N ASP A 101 -10.98 -2.71 4.93
CA ASP A 101 -11.83 -3.31 3.90
C ASP A 101 -13.03 -2.41 3.58
N SER A 102 -13.66 -1.78 4.59
CA SER A 102 -14.76 -0.85 4.39
C SER A 102 -14.32 0.39 3.59
N ILE A 103 -13.17 0.98 3.92
CA ILE A 103 -12.64 2.12 3.15
C ILE A 103 -12.44 1.73 1.69
N CYS A 104 -11.86 0.55 1.42
CA CYS A 104 -11.68 0.05 0.06
C CYS A 104 -13.00 -0.11 -0.71
N LEU A 105 -14.08 -0.56 -0.04
CA LEU A 105 -15.42 -0.59 -0.64
C LEU A 105 -15.92 0.82 -0.97
N GLY A 106 -15.65 1.80 -0.09
CA GLY A 106 -15.96 3.21 -0.31
C GLY A 106 -15.24 3.79 -1.54
N ASP A 107 -13.99 3.39 -1.77
CA ASP A 107 -13.23 3.78 -2.96
C ASP A 107 -13.83 3.21 -4.24
N ILE A 108 -14.26 1.94 -4.21
CA ILE A 108 -14.94 1.29 -5.32
C ILE A 108 -16.28 2.00 -5.63
N CYS A 109 -17.07 2.31 -4.60
CA CYS A 109 -18.30 3.11 -4.76
C CYS A 109 -17.99 4.48 -5.36
N SER A 110 -16.94 5.15 -4.88
CA SER A 110 -16.49 6.44 -5.42
C SER A 110 -16.12 6.32 -6.91
N GLN A 111 -15.36 5.29 -7.29
CA GLN A 111 -15.02 5.05 -8.69
C GLN A 111 -16.25 4.83 -9.55
N MET A 112 -17.26 4.09 -9.08
CA MET A 112 -18.50 3.89 -9.81
C MET A 112 -19.26 5.20 -10.02
N ILE A 113 -19.35 6.03 -8.97
CA ILE A 113 -19.99 7.35 -9.01
C ILE A 113 -19.34 8.27 -10.04
N PHE A 114 -18.01 8.31 -10.07
CA PHE A 114 -17.26 9.16 -10.98
C PHE A 114 -17.11 8.58 -12.40
N SER A 115 -17.32 7.28 -12.60
CA SER A 115 -17.20 6.63 -13.92
C SER A 115 -18.51 6.59 -14.70
N ARG A 116 -19.66 6.61 -14.00
CA ARG A 116 -20.99 6.61 -14.61
C ARG A 116 -21.78 7.79 -14.05
N ASN A 117 -21.94 8.84 -14.86
CA ASN A 117 -22.61 10.12 -14.54
C ASN A 117 -24.08 10.04 -14.03
N GLU A 118 -24.60 8.86 -13.66
CA GLU A 118 -26.01 8.64 -13.29
C GLU A 118 -26.21 7.99 -11.90
N SER A 119 -25.17 7.91 -11.06
CA SER A 119 -25.20 7.06 -9.85
C SER A 119 -25.11 7.83 -8.51
N CYS A 120 -25.70 9.02 -8.42
CA CYS A 120 -25.83 9.74 -7.14
C CYS A 120 -26.63 8.94 -6.08
N SER A 121 -27.41 7.95 -6.49
CA SER A 121 -28.08 6.99 -5.60
C SER A 121 -27.10 6.15 -4.76
N LEU A 122 -25.82 6.07 -5.15
CA LEU A 122 -24.78 5.36 -4.39
C LEU A 122 -24.08 6.23 -3.35
N LEU A 123 -24.34 7.55 -3.30
CA LEU A 123 -23.73 8.45 -2.31
C LEU A 123 -23.97 8.01 -0.85
N PRO A 124 -25.17 7.51 -0.45
CA PRO A 124 -25.37 7.00 0.90
C PRO A 124 -24.46 5.80 1.21
N TYR A 125 -24.26 4.90 0.24
CA TYR A 125 -23.37 3.75 0.39
C TYR A 125 -21.91 4.18 0.48
N GLN A 126 -21.49 5.13 -0.36
CA GLN A 126 -20.15 5.72 -0.30
C GLN A 126 -19.89 6.30 1.10
N ALA A 127 -20.81 7.11 1.63
CA ALA A 127 -20.66 7.73 2.95
C ALA A 127 -20.56 6.69 4.09
N ILE A 128 -21.35 5.61 4.01
CA ILE A 128 -21.29 4.53 4.98
C ILE A 128 -19.94 3.84 4.93
N PHE A 129 -19.49 3.41 3.76
CA PHE A 129 -18.27 2.63 3.61
C PHE A 129 -17.00 3.44 3.81
N SER A 130 -16.97 4.71 3.39
CA SER A 130 -15.79 5.58 3.53
C SER A 130 -15.61 6.12 4.94
N THR A 131 -16.69 6.31 5.70
CA THR A 131 -16.65 7.12 6.92
C THR A 131 -17.34 6.45 8.11
N VAL A 132 -18.62 6.07 7.98
CA VAL A 132 -19.42 5.63 9.14
C VAL A 132 -18.95 4.27 9.66
N ALA A 133 -18.85 3.27 8.77
CA ALA A 133 -18.45 1.92 9.15
C ALA A 133 -16.99 1.86 9.69
N PRO A 134 -15.98 2.46 9.02
CA PRO A 134 -14.62 2.49 9.57
C PRO A 134 -14.53 3.18 10.93
N CYS A 135 -15.29 4.27 11.12
CA CYS A 135 -15.32 4.99 12.39
C CYS A 135 -15.95 4.14 13.51
N SER A 136 -16.97 3.33 13.19
CA SER A 136 -17.56 2.39 14.15
C SER A 136 -16.60 1.27 14.57
N TYR A 137 -15.72 0.79 13.68
CA TYR A 137 -14.77 -0.27 14.01
C TYR A 137 -13.59 0.23 14.83
N VAL A 138 -13.13 1.47 14.59
CA VAL A 138 -11.92 2.04 15.23
C VAL A 138 -12.29 3.16 16.21
N SER A 139 -13.52 3.16 16.73
CA SER A 139 -13.96 4.19 17.68
C SER A 139 -13.18 4.07 18.98
N GLY A 140 -12.68 5.20 19.50
CA GLY A 140 -11.90 5.19 20.72
C GLY A 140 -11.46 6.57 21.18
N TYR A 141 -10.70 6.58 22.27
CA TYR A 141 -10.15 7.81 22.82
C TYR A 141 -8.90 8.25 22.05
N PHE A 142 -8.99 9.41 21.40
CA PHE A 142 -7.93 9.95 20.56
C PHE A 142 -7.08 10.94 21.38
N ARG A 143 -5.80 10.63 21.61
CA ARG A 143 -4.86 11.49 22.38
C ARG A 143 -4.12 12.52 21.54
N HIS A 144 -4.07 12.33 20.22
CA HIS A 144 -3.32 13.19 19.31
C HIS A 144 -4.25 14.13 18.54
N ILE A 145 -3.70 15.15 17.88
CA ILE A 145 -4.48 16.00 16.98
C ILE A 145 -4.76 15.22 15.69
N VAL A 146 -5.97 15.34 15.16
CA VAL A 146 -6.30 14.80 13.84
C VAL A 146 -5.50 15.58 12.80
N ASN A 147 -4.54 14.90 12.16
CA ASN A 147 -3.75 15.51 11.08
C ASN A 147 -4.62 15.70 9.84
N PHE A 148 -4.36 16.77 9.10
CA PHE A 148 -4.97 16.94 7.78
C PHE A 148 -4.56 15.79 6.87
N THR A 149 -5.47 15.33 6.00
CA THR A 149 -5.20 14.18 5.13
C THR A 149 -4.05 14.52 4.18
N SER A 150 -2.98 13.72 4.21
CA SER A 150 -1.83 13.86 3.31
C SER A 150 -2.21 13.71 1.83
N TYR A 151 -3.34 13.06 1.54
CA TYR A 151 -3.89 12.82 0.20
C TYR A 151 -3.99 14.08 -0.67
N PHE A 152 -4.43 15.22 -0.12
CA PHE A 152 -4.55 16.46 -0.90
C PHE A 152 -3.21 17.18 -1.13
N SER A 153 -2.23 16.91 -0.27
CA SER A 153 -0.88 17.48 -0.38
C SER A 153 0.02 16.67 -1.31
N GLN A 154 -0.37 15.44 -1.66
CA GLN A 154 0.38 14.61 -2.60
C GLN A 154 0.08 15.06 -4.04
N PRO A 155 1.11 15.33 -4.87
CA PRO A 155 0.92 15.75 -6.26
C PRO A 155 0.24 14.67 -7.12
N ASN A 156 0.15 13.42 -6.62
CA ASN A 156 -0.48 12.29 -7.26
C ASN A 156 -1.76 11.87 -6.51
N LYS A 157 -2.92 12.35 -6.98
CA LYS A 157 -4.28 12.11 -6.44
C LYS A 157 -4.78 10.65 -6.49
N GLN A 158 -3.90 9.65 -6.56
CA GLN A 158 -4.25 8.22 -6.61
C GLN A 158 -3.40 7.38 -5.66
N GLN A 159 -2.65 8.02 -4.78
CA GLN A 159 -1.69 7.39 -3.90
C GLN A 159 -2.44 6.82 -2.69
N PHE A 160 -3.11 5.68 -2.90
CA PHE A 160 -3.59 4.85 -1.80
C PHE A 160 -2.39 4.38 -0.98
N ASN A 161 -2.38 4.74 0.32
CA ASN A 161 -1.56 4.16 1.40
C ASN A 161 -0.13 3.74 1.01
N PHE A 162 0.64 4.65 0.43
CA PHE A 162 2.08 4.47 0.25
C PHE A 162 2.93 5.11 1.37
N ASP A 163 2.29 5.68 2.40
CA ASP A 163 2.98 6.17 3.60
C ASP A 163 3.73 5.04 4.33
N TYR A 164 3.45 3.75 4.01
CA TYR A 164 4.19 2.58 4.52
C TYR A 164 5.48 2.26 3.75
N LEU A 165 5.64 2.72 2.49
CA LEU A 165 6.85 2.44 1.71
C LEU A 165 8.12 2.97 2.38
N PRO A 166 8.17 4.20 2.91
CA PRO A 166 9.33 4.68 3.68
C PRO A 166 9.67 3.77 4.88
N TYR A 167 8.66 3.20 5.55
CA TYR A 167 8.85 2.28 6.68
C TYR A 167 9.32 0.89 6.23
N LEU A 168 8.91 0.42 5.04
CA LEU A 168 9.43 -0.79 4.40
C LEU A 168 10.85 -0.58 3.83
N ASN A 169 11.18 0.65 3.42
CA ASN A 169 12.25 0.90 2.45
C ASN A 169 13.68 0.71 2.97
N HIS A 170 13.97 0.83 4.26
CA HIS A 170 15.36 0.70 4.71
C HIS A 170 15.70 -0.67 5.33
N GLU A 171 14.82 -1.26 6.14
CA GLU A 171 15.07 -2.58 6.74
C GLU A 171 14.70 -3.75 5.83
N LEU A 172 13.54 -3.71 5.16
CA LEU A 172 13.12 -4.85 4.33
C LEU A 172 13.87 -4.92 3.00
N ILE A 173 14.17 -3.77 2.36
CA ILE A 173 14.94 -3.77 1.11
C ILE A 173 16.38 -4.20 1.37
N SER A 174 17.03 -3.71 2.43
CA SER A 174 18.39 -4.15 2.78
C SER A 174 18.45 -5.61 3.24
N ALA A 175 17.42 -6.09 3.93
CA ALA A 175 17.28 -7.50 4.30
C ALA A 175 17.03 -8.38 3.06
N LEU A 176 16.14 -7.99 2.14
CA LEU A 176 15.86 -8.72 0.92
C LEU A 176 17.10 -8.80 0.01
N ILE A 177 17.84 -7.70 -0.14
CA ILE A 177 19.08 -7.65 -0.90
C ILE A 177 20.11 -8.65 -0.31
N LYS A 178 20.29 -8.64 1.01
CA LYS A 178 21.21 -9.56 1.72
C LYS A 178 20.76 -11.03 1.73
N GLU A 179 19.48 -11.29 1.94
CA GLU A 179 18.95 -12.65 2.13
C GLU A 179 18.79 -13.40 0.80
N LYS A 180 18.58 -12.69 -0.31
CA LYS A 180 18.38 -13.28 -1.64
C LYS A 180 19.60 -13.21 -2.56
N ASN A 181 20.75 -12.68 -2.12
CA ASN A 181 21.91 -12.41 -2.99
C ASN A 181 21.50 -11.67 -4.28
N LEU A 182 20.61 -10.67 -4.18
CA LEU A 182 20.16 -9.91 -5.35
C LEU A 182 21.30 -9.17 -6.04
N ASP A 183 22.43 -8.99 -5.35
CA ASP A 183 23.71 -8.50 -5.91
C ASP A 183 24.27 -9.40 -7.03
N LYS A 184 23.83 -10.66 -7.13
CA LYS A 184 24.22 -11.63 -8.18
C LYS A 184 23.20 -11.76 -9.33
N CYS A 185 22.09 -11.04 -9.26
CA CYS A 185 21.13 -10.94 -10.36
C CYS A 185 21.44 -9.79 -11.32
N ILE A 186 22.62 -9.19 -11.18
CA ILE A 186 23.26 -8.25 -12.10
C ILE A 186 24.09 -9.06 -13.10
#